data_AF-A0A814D8K2-F1
#
_entry.id   AF-A0A814D8K2-F1
#
_cell.length_a   1.000
_cell.length_b   1.000
_cell.length_c   1.000
_cell.angle_alpha   90.00
_cell.angle_beta   90.00
_cell.angle_gamma   90.00
#
_symmetry.space_group_name_H-M   'P 1'
#
loop_
_entity.id
_entity.type
_entity.pdbx_description
1 polymer ?
#
loop_
_entity_poly.entity_id
_entity_poly.type
_entity_poly.pdbx_seq_one_letter_code
_entity_poly.pdbx_strand_id
1 'polypeptide(L)'
;MVRHSHKSFKFANNSTTKMNFPRKALQHTIKLEAIKCKLRQLEMKFNEAKENFIQVDIKPLSIDYDSTCIVDTITGNTAAHVAADTESTNFSTVAHFYLGNIKKKLNGFYDWEISSSNLPNLTTCGKVPGTIHTILLASNLIDEPYYGYNDVLQRYLIYQNWTFQKNFTLTGEPLTDFQLVLEQIDTVSTVELNDFLLNSTSSMFFPYTFSLTQTQLKVGSNNTLKIQIRSPIEYALQQAVNYPYYVPPNCIDSQTHGECHFQFIRKEACSFSWGWGPAFAPMGITGDIYLQAIDSSTQDMSQTDFHLCDVNVKKVSNDDEDSWIIDFQLKFEENPCSVLRSEDLYFRLINTSWSSNTTLSCVNNYQSPVPFTVRVPSHYIALWYPHTIGQPILYEFQVECYSQIKTKQIGFRTIELIQDPYTDLDPDLNGTSFYFKVNNQTLFIKGSNWIPADSFQERITQEYLEVLLKSAAEANINMLRVWGGGLYEKKEFYELADQLGIMIWQDFMFSDSL
;
A
#
# COMPACT_ATOMS: atom_id res chain seq x y z
N MET A 1 32.40 13.70 52.21
CA MET A 1 32.66 12.97 53.47
C MET A 1 32.88 11.50 53.15
N VAL A 2 34.16 11.11 53.17
CA VAL A 2 34.65 9.74 52.94
C VAL A 2 34.85 9.08 54.29
N ARG A 3 34.41 7.83 54.48
CA ARG A 3 34.88 6.98 55.59
C ARG A 3 35.21 5.58 55.08
N HIS A 4 36.51 5.28 55.17
CA HIS A 4 37.12 3.96 55.11
C HIS A 4 36.63 3.02 56.22
N SER A 5 36.68 1.70 55.99
CA SER A 5 37.45 0.82 56.88
C SER A 5 37.83 -0.51 56.22
N HIS A 6 39.08 -0.89 56.44
CA HIS A 6 39.77 -2.12 56.05
C HIS A 6 39.56 -3.26 57.06
N LYS A 7 39.99 -4.46 56.62
CA LYS A 7 40.57 -5.61 57.36
C LYS A 7 39.64 -6.83 57.50
N SER A 8 40.08 -8.09 57.42
CA SER A 8 41.28 -8.79 56.94
C SER A 8 41.06 -10.29 57.19
N PHE A 9 41.57 -11.14 56.30
CA PHE A 9 41.52 -12.61 56.38
C PHE A 9 42.23 -13.22 57.61
N LYS A 10 41.73 -14.36 58.10
CA LYS A 10 42.52 -15.39 58.82
C LYS A 10 42.12 -16.78 58.33
N PHE A 11 43.13 -17.55 57.90
CA PHE A 11 43.07 -18.99 57.66
C PHE A 11 43.47 -19.75 58.93
N ALA A 12 42.88 -20.93 59.14
CA ALA A 12 43.42 -21.97 60.01
C ALA A 12 43.14 -23.36 59.39
N ASN A 13 44.21 -24.14 59.24
CA ASN A 13 44.24 -25.54 58.81
C ASN A 13 43.77 -26.48 59.94
N ASN A 14 43.06 -27.58 59.63
CA ASN A 14 43.61 -28.94 59.72
C ASN A 14 42.59 -30.08 59.48
N SER A 15 43.14 -31.15 58.91
CA SER A 15 42.84 -32.59 59.09
C SER A 15 41.89 -33.31 58.12
N THR A 16 42.51 -34.32 57.51
CA THR A 16 42.08 -35.46 56.69
C THR A 16 40.80 -36.18 57.13
N THR A 17 39.90 -36.49 56.18
CA THR A 17 39.21 -37.80 56.13
C THR A 17 38.50 -38.08 54.78
N LYS A 18 38.88 -39.22 54.18
CA LYS A 18 38.14 -40.16 53.32
C LYS A 18 37.28 -39.66 52.14
N MET A 19 37.65 -40.16 50.95
CA MET A 19 36.85 -40.22 49.72
C MET A 19 35.41 -40.69 49.98
N ASN A 20 34.46 -39.90 49.48
CA ASN A 20 33.13 -40.35 49.10
C ASN A 20 32.75 -39.58 47.84
N PHE A 21 32.72 -40.25 46.68
CA PHE A 21 32.17 -39.69 45.46
C PHE A 21 30.66 -39.45 45.65
N PRO A 22 30.14 -38.22 45.56
CA PRO A 22 28.72 -37.99 45.78
C PRO A 22 27.92 -38.36 44.53
N ARG A 23 26.95 -39.27 44.70
CA ARG A 23 25.92 -39.69 43.72
C ARG A 23 25.24 -38.54 42.94
N LYS A 24 25.37 -37.29 43.39
CA LYS A 24 24.88 -36.09 42.69
C LYS A 24 25.64 -35.79 41.39
N ALA A 25 26.94 -36.08 41.30
CA ALA A 25 27.70 -35.86 40.06
C ALA A 25 27.19 -36.77 38.92
N LEU A 26 26.91 -38.05 39.22
CA LEU A 26 26.38 -39.00 38.25
C LEU A 26 24.95 -38.64 37.79
N GLN A 27 24.09 -38.13 38.69
CA GLN A 27 22.75 -37.65 38.34
C GLN A 27 22.78 -36.39 37.45
N HIS A 28 23.72 -35.48 37.67
CA HIS A 28 23.91 -34.32 36.79
C HIS A 28 24.47 -34.71 35.43
N THR A 29 25.38 -35.68 35.35
CA THR A 29 25.90 -36.19 34.07
C THR A 29 24.80 -36.92 33.28
N ILE A 30 23.94 -37.72 33.93
CA ILE A 30 22.80 -38.39 33.27
C ILE A 30 21.77 -37.37 32.78
N LYS A 31 21.49 -36.30 33.54
CA LYS A 31 20.62 -35.20 33.08
C LYS A 31 21.23 -34.44 31.89
N LEU A 32 22.55 -34.23 31.89
CA LEU A 32 23.23 -33.54 30.78
C LEU A 32 23.23 -34.39 29.51
N GLU A 33 23.47 -35.70 29.61
CA GLU A 33 23.39 -36.65 28.49
C GLU A 33 21.94 -36.77 27.96
N ALA A 34 20.94 -36.78 28.85
CA ALA A 34 19.53 -36.79 28.44
C ALA A 34 19.14 -35.50 27.69
N ILE A 35 19.65 -34.34 28.11
CA ILE A 35 19.43 -33.06 27.42
C ILE A 35 20.14 -33.05 26.05
N LYS A 36 21.38 -33.53 25.97
CA LYS A 36 22.11 -33.65 24.69
C LYS A 36 21.42 -34.61 23.72
N CYS A 37 20.87 -35.71 24.22
CA CYS A 37 20.10 -36.65 23.40
C CYS A 37 18.80 -36.00 22.87
N LYS A 38 18.11 -35.21 23.71
CA LYS A 38 16.90 -34.48 23.31
C LYS A 38 17.19 -33.36 22.31
N LEU A 39 18.34 -32.69 22.44
CA LEU A 39 18.85 -31.72 21.46
C LEU A 39 19.17 -32.38 20.12
N ARG A 40 19.84 -33.54 20.11
CA ARG A 40 20.08 -34.29 18.87
C ARG A 40 18.80 -34.79 18.22
N GLN A 41 17.81 -35.21 19.01
CA GLN A 41 16.49 -35.58 18.48
C GLN A 41 15.74 -34.37 17.89
N LEU A 42 15.90 -33.18 18.47
CA LEU A 42 15.34 -31.94 17.93
C LEU A 42 16.09 -31.48 16.66
N GLU A 43 17.42 -31.61 16.61
CA GLU A 43 18.22 -31.35 15.40
C GLU A 43 17.88 -32.35 14.29
N MET A 44 17.69 -33.63 14.62
CA MET A 44 17.22 -34.62 13.64
C MET A 44 15.82 -34.28 13.14
N LYS A 45 14.88 -33.91 14.01
CA LYS A 45 13.54 -33.47 13.59
C LYS A 45 13.55 -32.16 12.81
N PHE A 46 14.48 -31.25 13.12
CA PHE A 46 14.69 -30.01 12.37
C PHE A 46 15.28 -30.30 10.99
N ASN A 47 16.24 -31.22 10.88
CA ASN A 47 16.81 -31.64 9.60
C ASN A 47 15.81 -32.48 8.78
N GLU A 48 15.00 -33.31 9.42
CA GLU A 48 13.91 -34.07 8.80
C GLU A 48 12.76 -33.14 8.37
N ALA A 49 12.49 -32.06 9.12
CA ALA A 49 11.61 -30.98 8.69
C ALA A 49 12.21 -30.18 7.52
N LYS A 50 13.54 -29.97 7.50
CA LYS A 50 14.26 -29.32 6.39
C LYS A 50 14.28 -30.18 5.12
N GLU A 51 14.27 -31.50 5.25
CA GLU A 51 14.15 -32.44 4.12
C GLU A 51 12.69 -32.65 3.65
N ASN A 52 11.70 -32.46 4.54
CA ASN A 52 10.27 -32.50 4.20
C ASN A 52 9.69 -31.15 3.77
N PHE A 53 10.40 -30.04 4.01
CA PHE A 53 10.22 -28.80 3.28
C PHE A 53 10.82 -28.98 1.90
N ILE A 54 9.95 -29.34 0.96
CA ILE A 54 10.16 -29.31 -0.48
C ILE A 54 11.10 -28.14 -0.83
N GLN A 55 12.16 -28.46 -1.57
CA GLN A 55 12.96 -27.52 -2.34
C GLN A 55 12.03 -26.50 -3.01
N VAL A 56 11.91 -25.31 -2.44
CA VAL A 56 11.79 -24.11 -3.26
C VAL A 56 13.21 -23.83 -3.71
N ASP A 57 13.66 -24.59 -4.70
CA ASP A 57 14.71 -24.12 -5.59
C ASP A 57 14.14 -22.83 -6.19
N ILE A 58 14.54 -21.69 -5.63
CA ILE A 58 14.58 -20.44 -6.39
C ILE A 58 15.68 -20.67 -7.43
N LYS A 59 15.35 -21.43 -8.48
CA LYS A 59 16.05 -21.26 -9.75
C LYS A 59 15.86 -19.78 -10.08
N PRO A 60 16.92 -19.02 -10.38
CA PRO A 60 16.71 -17.79 -11.11
C PRO A 60 15.86 -18.16 -12.32
N LEU A 61 14.69 -17.53 -12.45
CA LEU A 61 13.93 -17.56 -13.67
C LEU A 61 14.86 -16.99 -14.74
N SER A 62 15.58 -17.87 -15.45
CA SER A 62 16.19 -17.55 -16.72
C SER A 62 15.04 -17.36 -17.70
N ILE A 63 14.47 -16.16 -17.65
CA ILE A 63 13.68 -15.64 -18.75
C ILE A 63 14.69 -15.35 -19.84
N ASP A 64 14.57 -16.04 -20.98
CA ASP A 64 15.29 -15.67 -22.19
C ASP A 64 14.86 -14.25 -22.56
N TYR A 65 15.74 -13.28 -22.29
CA TYR A 65 15.56 -11.88 -22.66
C TYR A 65 16.09 -11.69 -24.07
N ASP A 66 15.28 -12.02 -25.07
CA ASP A 66 15.55 -11.64 -26.46
C ASP A 66 14.59 -10.53 -26.88
N SER A 67 14.88 -9.32 -26.41
CA SER A 67 14.43 -8.08 -27.03
C SER A 67 15.40 -6.96 -26.67
N THR A 68 16.49 -6.87 -27.41
CA THR A 68 17.42 -5.74 -27.37
C THR A 68 16.72 -4.47 -27.87
N CYS A 69 16.56 -3.48 -26.98
CA CYS A 69 16.32 -2.09 -27.38
C CYS A 69 17.63 -1.48 -27.87
N ILE A 70 17.69 -1.06 -29.13
CA ILE A 70 18.85 -0.38 -29.70
C ILE A 70 18.79 1.09 -29.25
N VAL A 71 19.75 1.50 -28.42
CA VAL A 71 20.06 2.92 -28.18
C VAL A 71 21.14 3.31 -29.18
N ASP A 72 20.74 3.92 -30.30
CA ASP A 72 21.67 4.35 -31.35
C ASP A 72 22.61 5.44 -30.83
N THR A 73 23.89 5.08 -30.67
CA THR A 73 24.99 6.05 -30.51
C THR A 73 25.66 6.27 -31.87
N ILE A 74 25.48 7.49 -32.40
CA ILE A 74 26.03 7.92 -33.69
C ILE A 74 27.56 7.94 -33.63
N THR A 75 28.24 7.05 -34.37
CA THR A 75 29.58 7.32 -34.92
C THR A 75 29.70 6.73 -36.32
N GLY A 76 30.04 7.57 -37.29
CA GLY A 76 30.13 7.18 -38.70
C GLY A 76 31.45 6.53 -39.07
N ASN A 77 31.39 5.55 -39.97
CA ASN A 77 32.27 5.46 -41.14
C ASN A 77 31.81 4.38 -42.12
N THR A 78 32.22 4.58 -43.36
CA THR A 78 31.68 4.08 -44.63
C THR A 78 32.08 2.67 -45.08
N ALA A 79 31.19 2.09 -45.91
CA ALA A 79 31.40 1.18 -47.06
C ALA A 79 31.60 -0.34 -46.82
N ALA A 80 30.64 -1.17 -47.28
CA ALA A 80 30.68 -1.83 -48.59
C ALA A 80 29.51 -2.83 -48.77
N HIS A 81 29.01 -2.91 -50.01
CA HIS A 81 27.90 -3.73 -50.50
C HIS A 81 28.04 -5.25 -50.30
N VAL A 82 26.95 -5.91 -49.88
CA VAL A 82 26.43 -7.17 -50.46
C VAL A 82 24.90 -7.15 -50.35
N ALA A 83 24.21 -7.27 -51.50
CA ALA A 83 22.77 -7.44 -51.58
C ALA A 83 22.40 -8.91 -51.32
N ALA A 84 21.48 -9.13 -50.39
CA ALA A 84 20.68 -10.35 -50.32
C ALA A 84 19.32 -9.99 -49.70
N ASP A 85 18.28 -10.07 -50.53
CA ASP A 85 16.88 -9.96 -50.15
C ASP A 85 16.53 -11.05 -49.13
N THR A 86 16.17 -10.64 -47.91
CA THR A 86 15.24 -11.38 -47.04
C THR A 86 14.59 -10.41 -46.05
N GLU A 87 13.26 -10.38 -46.13
CA GLU A 87 12.25 -9.64 -45.38
C GLU A 87 12.65 -9.16 -43.97
N SER A 88 12.62 -7.84 -43.77
CA SER A 88 12.69 -7.19 -42.46
C SER A 88 11.40 -7.46 -41.68
N THR A 89 11.47 -8.30 -40.64
CA THR A 89 10.44 -8.39 -39.62
C THR A 89 10.48 -7.13 -38.76
N ASN A 90 9.65 -6.15 -39.11
CA ASN A 90 9.32 -5.02 -38.25
C ASN A 90 8.62 -5.54 -36.98
N PHE A 91 9.31 -5.50 -35.84
CA PHE A 91 8.65 -5.59 -34.54
C PHE A 91 8.11 -4.20 -34.16
N SER A 92 7.06 -3.76 -34.86
CA SER A 92 6.14 -2.79 -34.30
C SER A 92 4.99 -3.58 -33.70
N THR A 93 4.88 -3.58 -32.38
CA THR A 93 3.71 -4.13 -31.68
C THR A 93 2.55 -3.18 -31.92
N VAL A 94 1.98 -3.19 -33.14
CA VAL A 94 0.73 -2.53 -33.47
C VAL A 94 -0.37 -3.38 -32.87
N ALA A 95 -0.64 -3.17 -31.60
CA ALA A 95 -1.78 -3.79 -30.96
C ALA A 95 -3.05 -3.10 -31.48
N HIS A 96 -3.86 -3.86 -32.22
CA HIS A 96 -5.16 -3.44 -32.70
C HIS A 96 -6.15 -3.41 -31.51
N PHE A 97 -6.80 -2.28 -31.27
CA PHE A 97 -7.74 -2.14 -30.16
C PHE A 97 -9.10 -1.59 -30.63
N TYR A 98 -10.17 -2.31 -30.28
CA TYR A 98 -11.56 -1.89 -30.45
C TYR A 98 -12.07 -1.23 -29.15
N LEU A 99 -12.72 -0.07 -29.30
CA LEU A 99 -13.22 0.77 -28.21
C LEU A 99 -14.55 0.24 -27.66
N GLY A 100 -14.44 -0.70 -26.72
CA GLY A 100 -15.49 -1.01 -25.74
C GLY A 100 -15.09 -0.68 -24.29
N ASN A 101 -13.86 -0.18 -24.08
CA ASN A 101 -13.33 0.11 -22.75
C ASN A 101 -13.05 1.60 -22.58
N ILE A 102 -13.76 2.21 -21.64
CA ILE A 102 -13.68 3.61 -21.20
C ILE A 102 -12.28 3.97 -20.61
N LYS A 103 -11.43 2.96 -20.32
CA LYS A 103 -10.09 3.11 -19.74
C LYS A 103 -9.00 2.39 -20.55
N LYS A 104 -7.91 3.08 -20.86
CA LYS A 104 -6.70 2.57 -21.50
C LYS A 104 -5.51 2.62 -20.54
N LYS A 105 -5.08 1.45 -20.03
CA LYS A 105 -3.89 1.34 -19.18
C LYS A 105 -2.61 1.71 -19.94
N LEU A 106 -1.75 2.48 -19.29
CA LEU A 106 -0.41 2.87 -19.73
C LEU A 106 0.71 2.18 -18.92
N ASN A 107 0.36 1.30 -17.99
CA ASN A 107 1.29 0.37 -17.33
C ASN A 107 2.13 -0.40 -18.37
N GLY A 108 3.27 -0.93 -17.93
CA GLY A 108 4.08 -1.82 -18.76
C GLY A 108 5.30 -2.34 -18.01
N PHE A 109 6.02 -3.28 -18.64
CA PHE A 109 7.13 -4.00 -17.99
C PHE A 109 8.51 -3.51 -18.41
N TYR A 110 8.71 -3.22 -19.70
CA TYR A 110 9.99 -2.78 -20.27
C TYR A 110 9.78 -1.78 -21.42
N ASP A 111 8.71 -0.99 -21.37
CA ASP A 111 8.31 -0.04 -22.41
C ASP A 111 8.24 1.42 -21.91
N TRP A 112 8.71 1.66 -20.68
CA TRP A 112 8.97 2.98 -20.14
C TRP A 112 10.47 3.23 -20.12
N GLU A 113 10.90 4.30 -20.77
CA GLU A 113 12.27 4.77 -20.74
C GLU A 113 12.51 5.57 -19.45
N ILE A 114 13.48 5.13 -18.66
CA ILE A 114 13.82 5.71 -17.35
C ILE A 114 15.23 6.26 -17.43
N SER A 115 15.40 7.55 -17.17
CA SER A 115 16.71 8.20 -17.20
C SER A 115 16.93 9.14 -16.02
N SER A 116 18.17 9.23 -15.54
CA SER A 116 18.57 10.21 -14.55
C SER A 116 19.00 11.52 -15.20
N SER A 117 18.54 12.66 -14.68
CA SER A 117 18.89 13.97 -15.24
C SER A 117 20.37 14.32 -15.05
N ASN A 118 21.00 13.91 -13.94
CA ASN A 118 22.40 14.27 -13.66
C ASN A 118 23.38 13.08 -13.85
N LEU A 119 22.85 11.87 -14.07
CA LEU A 119 23.64 10.68 -14.38
C LEU A 119 23.16 10.11 -15.74
N PRO A 120 23.50 10.75 -16.87
CA PRO A 120 22.95 10.38 -18.19
C PRO A 120 23.30 8.94 -18.60
N ASN A 121 24.39 8.38 -18.07
CA ASN A 121 24.78 6.99 -18.29
C ASN A 121 23.86 5.97 -17.58
N LEU A 122 23.00 6.44 -16.67
CA LEU A 122 22.06 5.61 -15.92
C LEU A 122 20.67 5.74 -16.57
N THR A 123 20.51 5.06 -17.70
CA THR A 123 19.28 4.97 -18.48
C THR A 123 18.91 3.50 -18.67
N THR A 124 17.63 3.15 -18.51
CA THR A 124 17.12 1.80 -18.72
C THR A 124 15.66 1.81 -19.16
N CYS A 125 15.13 0.67 -19.62
CA CYS A 125 13.70 0.47 -19.74
C CYS A 125 13.16 -0.19 -18.46
N GLY A 126 12.08 0.32 -17.92
CA GLY A 126 11.56 -0.08 -16.61
C GLY A 126 10.09 -0.47 -16.60
N LYS A 127 9.71 -1.15 -15.52
CA LYS A 127 8.33 -1.49 -15.22
C LYS A 127 7.63 -0.31 -14.56
N VAL A 128 6.38 -0.07 -14.98
CA VAL A 128 5.41 0.80 -14.31
C VAL A 128 4.12 0.00 -14.09
N PRO A 129 3.62 -0.16 -12.85
CA PRO A 129 4.10 0.48 -11.63
C PRO A 129 5.44 -0.08 -11.11
N GLY A 130 6.28 0.79 -10.55
CA GLY A 130 7.62 0.48 -10.04
C GLY A 130 8.40 1.71 -9.57
N THR A 131 9.40 1.49 -8.72
CA THR A 131 10.32 2.52 -8.23
C THR A 131 11.69 2.39 -8.88
N ILE A 132 12.50 3.46 -8.82
CA ILE A 132 13.86 3.49 -9.36
C ILE A 132 14.69 2.31 -8.87
N HIS A 133 14.67 2.00 -7.57
CA HIS A 133 15.47 0.90 -7.02
C HIS A 133 15.05 -0.44 -7.62
N THR A 134 13.75 -0.74 -7.69
CA THR A 134 13.30 -2.03 -8.24
C THR A 134 13.50 -2.14 -9.75
N ILE A 135 13.36 -1.03 -10.47
CA ILE A 135 13.63 -0.96 -11.92
C ILE A 135 15.12 -1.20 -12.22
N LEU A 136 16.02 -0.50 -11.50
CA LEU A 136 17.45 -0.66 -11.70
C LEU A 136 17.93 -2.05 -11.27
N LEU A 137 17.38 -2.59 -10.18
CA LEU A 137 17.66 -3.95 -9.74
C LEU A 137 17.23 -4.98 -10.78
N ALA A 138 16.01 -4.85 -11.32
CA ALA A 138 15.53 -5.73 -12.39
C ALA A 138 16.35 -5.62 -13.69
N SER A 139 17.05 -4.50 -13.88
CA SER A 139 17.97 -4.27 -15.00
C SER A 139 19.41 -4.70 -14.69
N ASN A 140 19.68 -5.29 -13.52
CA ASN A 140 21.01 -5.63 -13.01
C ASN A 140 21.99 -4.43 -12.98
N LEU A 141 21.48 -3.21 -12.79
CA LEU A 141 22.27 -1.99 -12.71
C LEU A 141 22.68 -1.63 -11.28
N ILE A 142 22.02 -2.23 -10.29
CA ILE A 142 22.37 -2.15 -8.87
C ILE A 142 22.24 -3.52 -8.23
N ASP A 143 22.96 -3.73 -7.13
CA ASP A 143 22.81 -4.92 -6.29
C ASP A 143 21.54 -4.82 -5.42
N GLU A 144 21.15 -5.92 -4.77
CA GLU A 144 20.01 -5.94 -3.84
C GLU A 144 20.13 -4.83 -2.78
N PRO A 145 19.17 -3.88 -2.71
CA PRO A 145 19.25 -2.74 -1.80
C PRO A 145 19.46 -3.11 -0.34
N TYR A 146 18.87 -4.21 0.14
CA TYR A 146 19.02 -4.64 1.54
C TYR A 146 20.35 -5.34 1.86
N TYR A 147 21.21 -5.57 0.86
CA TYR A 147 22.47 -6.27 1.10
C TYR A 147 23.56 -5.34 1.65
N GLY A 148 24.12 -5.70 2.81
CA GLY A 148 25.29 -5.04 3.38
C GLY A 148 25.06 -3.57 3.70
N TYR A 149 25.80 -2.68 3.04
CA TYR A 149 25.76 -1.22 3.23
C TYR A 149 25.07 -0.51 2.05
N ASN A 150 24.27 -1.23 1.27
CA ASN A 150 23.65 -0.70 0.06
C ASN A 150 22.65 0.42 0.34
N ASP A 151 22.10 0.52 1.55
CA ASP A 151 21.36 1.69 1.99
C ASP A 151 22.19 2.96 1.85
N VAL A 152 23.48 2.95 2.20
CA VAL A 152 24.39 4.09 2.07
C VAL A 152 25.03 4.14 0.67
N LEU A 153 25.49 3.01 0.15
CA LEU A 153 26.21 2.95 -1.14
C LEU A 153 25.32 3.33 -2.32
N GLN A 154 24.01 3.04 -2.25
CA GLN A 154 23.05 3.37 -3.30
C GLN A 154 22.31 4.71 -3.03
N ARG A 155 22.65 5.44 -1.96
CA ARG A 155 22.03 6.72 -1.59
C ARG A 155 22.11 7.78 -2.69
N TYR A 156 23.12 7.70 -3.55
CA TYR A 156 23.27 8.62 -4.68
C TYR A 156 22.04 8.65 -5.61
N LEU A 157 21.24 7.56 -5.65
CA LEU A 157 20.04 7.44 -6.46
C LEU A 157 18.94 8.43 -6.05
N ILE A 158 18.77 8.65 -4.74
CA ILE A 158 17.69 9.50 -4.20
C ILE A 158 17.98 10.99 -4.27
N TYR A 159 19.22 11.39 -4.54
CA TYR A 159 19.61 12.78 -4.81
C TYR A 159 19.43 13.17 -6.28
N GLN A 160 19.07 12.22 -7.16
CA GLN A 160 18.85 12.51 -8.56
C GLN A 160 17.38 12.85 -8.85
N ASN A 161 17.18 13.63 -9.92
CA ASN A 161 15.90 13.70 -10.59
C ASN A 161 15.82 12.59 -11.64
N TRP A 162 14.65 12.01 -11.80
CA TRP A 162 14.40 10.88 -12.69
C TRP A 162 13.27 11.20 -13.65
N THR A 163 13.44 10.82 -14.91
CA THR A 163 12.43 10.99 -15.96
C THR A 163 11.90 9.63 -16.37
N PHE A 164 10.58 9.46 -16.26
CA PHE A 164 9.81 8.33 -16.79
C PHE A 164 9.17 8.80 -18.10
N GLN A 165 9.52 8.17 -19.23
CA GLN A 165 8.99 8.51 -20.54
C GLN A 165 8.33 7.31 -21.20
N LYS A 166 7.13 7.51 -21.75
CA LYS A 166 6.41 6.50 -22.53
C LYS A 166 5.94 7.08 -23.86
N ASN A 167 6.20 6.34 -24.93
CA ASN A 167 5.60 6.59 -26.23
C ASN A 167 4.41 5.65 -26.44
N PHE A 168 3.27 6.18 -26.88
CA PHE A 168 2.08 5.37 -27.16
C PHE A 168 1.23 5.98 -28.27
N THR A 169 0.55 5.12 -29.03
CA THR A 169 -0.40 5.52 -30.06
C THR A 169 -1.82 5.20 -29.64
N LEU A 170 -2.74 6.12 -29.93
CA LEU A 170 -4.18 5.88 -29.77
C LEU A 170 -4.82 5.65 -31.13
N THR A 171 -5.66 4.63 -31.23
CA THR A 171 -6.43 4.29 -32.43
C THR A 171 -7.92 4.37 -32.12
N GLY A 172 -8.71 4.98 -33.01
CA GLY A 172 -10.16 5.13 -32.83
C GLY A 172 -10.66 6.49 -33.33
N GLU A 173 -11.96 6.73 -33.20
CA GLU A 173 -12.57 8.04 -33.45
C GLU A 173 -12.16 9.05 -32.36
N PRO A 174 -12.05 10.35 -32.69
CA PRO A 174 -11.72 11.37 -31.71
C PRO A 174 -12.84 11.49 -30.68
N LEU A 175 -12.62 10.91 -29.50
CA LEU A 175 -13.50 11.13 -28.35
C LEU A 175 -13.34 12.57 -27.86
N THR A 176 -14.45 13.15 -27.41
CA THR A 176 -14.50 14.50 -26.86
C THR A 176 -14.16 14.46 -25.38
N ASP A 177 -12.87 14.72 -25.11
CA ASP A 177 -12.22 14.85 -23.80
C ASP A 177 -11.73 13.55 -23.15
N PHE A 178 -10.49 13.60 -22.66
CA PHE A 178 -9.84 12.51 -21.92
C PHE A 178 -9.33 13.04 -20.60
N GLN A 179 -9.05 12.14 -19.67
CA GLN A 179 -8.25 12.42 -18.49
C GLN A 179 -7.12 11.40 -18.36
N LEU A 180 -5.95 11.88 -17.96
CA LEU A 180 -4.85 11.04 -17.49
C LEU A 180 -5.01 10.85 -15.98
N VAL A 181 -5.03 9.60 -15.53
CA VAL A 181 -5.11 9.25 -14.11
C VAL A 181 -3.81 8.56 -13.68
N LEU A 182 -3.23 9.05 -12.59
CA LEU A 182 -2.18 8.41 -11.82
C LEU A 182 -2.81 7.97 -10.49
N GLU A 183 -2.95 6.67 -10.26
CA GLU A 183 -3.51 6.18 -8.98
C GLU A 183 -2.57 6.46 -7.81
N GLN A 184 -1.26 6.37 -8.06
CA GLN A 184 -0.25 6.70 -7.06
C GLN A 184 1.10 7.03 -7.72
N ILE A 185 1.76 8.07 -7.21
CA ILE A 185 3.08 8.53 -7.64
C ILE A 185 3.88 8.98 -6.42
N ASP A 186 5.15 8.61 -6.38
CA ASP A 186 6.05 8.87 -5.26
C ASP A 186 7.23 9.75 -5.72
N THR A 187 7.26 11.04 -5.41
CA THR A 187 6.19 11.84 -4.79
C THR A 187 5.97 13.15 -5.54
N VAL A 188 7.03 13.97 -5.66
CA VAL A 188 6.93 15.29 -6.30
C VAL A 188 7.36 15.18 -7.75
N SER A 189 6.47 15.48 -8.69
CA SER A 189 6.77 15.37 -10.11
C SER A 189 6.16 16.48 -10.96
N THR A 190 6.69 16.66 -12.16
CA THR A 190 6.01 17.36 -13.27
C THR A 190 5.48 16.33 -14.27
N VAL A 191 4.31 16.60 -14.85
CA VAL A 191 3.65 15.72 -15.82
C VAL A 191 3.44 16.47 -17.12
N GLU A 192 4.00 15.94 -18.21
CA GLU A 192 3.96 16.53 -19.54
C GLU A 192 3.44 15.52 -20.56
N LEU A 193 2.56 15.96 -21.47
CA LEU A 193 2.07 15.17 -22.59
C LEU A 193 2.32 15.93 -23.89
N ASN A 194 3.07 15.35 -24.82
CA ASN A 194 3.42 15.97 -26.10
C ASN A 194 3.99 17.40 -25.95
N ASP A 195 4.92 17.56 -25.00
CA ASP A 195 5.55 18.83 -24.62
C ASP A 195 4.60 19.88 -24.00
N PHE A 196 3.35 19.51 -23.70
CA PHE A 196 2.44 20.32 -22.90
C PHE A 196 2.53 19.93 -21.43
N LEU A 197 2.94 20.88 -20.59
CA LEU A 197 2.84 20.76 -19.13
C LEU A 197 1.38 20.64 -18.72
N LEU A 198 1.01 19.51 -18.11
CA LEU A 198 -0.33 19.29 -17.57
C LEU A 198 -0.44 19.91 -16.19
N ASN A 199 0.35 19.42 -15.23
CA ASN A 199 0.47 19.96 -13.88
C ASN A 199 1.64 19.28 -13.12
N SER A 200 1.71 19.49 -11.81
CA SER A 200 2.64 18.84 -10.89
C SER A 200 1.92 18.02 -9.81
N THR A 201 2.67 17.12 -9.18
CA THR A 201 2.25 16.30 -8.05
C THR A 201 3.07 16.65 -6.81
N SER A 202 2.55 16.37 -5.62
CA SER A 202 3.16 16.84 -4.35
C SER A 202 2.98 15.89 -3.16
N SER A 203 2.24 14.79 -3.31
CA SER A 203 1.87 13.88 -2.23
C SER A 203 1.74 12.44 -2.75
N MET A 204 2.38 11.50 -2.07
CA MET A 204 2.31 10.07 -2.35
C MET A 204 0.93 9.47 -2.05
N PHE A 205 0.14 10.15 -1.22
CA PHE A 205 -1.07 9.59 -0.61
C PHE A 205 -2.36 9.88 -1.37
N PHE A 206 -2.30 10.51 -2.54
CA PHE A 206 -3.49 10.85 -3.33
C PHE A 206 -3.34 10.43 -4.79
N PRO A 207 -4.44 10.01 -5.43
CA PRO A 207 -4.48 9.91 -6.88
C PRO A 207 -4.48 11.30 -7.52
N TYR A 208 -3.97 11.39 -8.74
CA TYR A 208 -3.95 12.60 -9.54
C TYR A 208 -4.68 12.39 -10.86
N THR A 209 -5.52 13.35 -11.23
CA THR A 209 -6.27 13.34 -12.49
C THR A 209 -5.99 14.63 -13.25
N PHE A 210 -5.63 14.51 -14.53
CA PHE A 210 -5.36 15.65 -15.41
C PHE A 210 -6.31 15.58 -16.61
N SER A 211 -7.21 16.56 -16.73
CA SER A 211 -8.04 16.71 -17.93
C SER A 211 -7.16 17.06 -19.13
N LEU A 212 -7.41 16.39 -20.24
CA LEU A 212 -6.67 16.50 -21.49
C LEU A 212 -7.56 17.09 -22.57
N THR A 213 -7.05 18.08 -23.27
CA THR A 213 -7.71 18.61 -24.46
C THR A 213 -7.35 17.81 -25.71
N GLN A 214 -8.17 17.92 -26.76
CA GLN A 214 -7.87 17.33 -28.07
C GLN A 214 -6.57 17.87 -28.70
N THR A 215 -6.09 19.04 -28.28
CA THR A 215 -4.81 19.59 -28.75
C THR A 215 -3.60 18.96 -28.06
N GLN A 216 -3.77 18.49 -26.83
CA GLN A 216 -2.72 17.86 -26.04
C GLN A 216 -2.59 16.36 -26.37
N LEU A 217 -3.70 15.66 -26.61
CA LEU A 217 -3.72 14.23 -26.92
C LEU A 217 -4.00 13.98 -28.41
N LYS A 218 -3.06 13.33 -29.10
CA LYS A 218 -3.13 13.10 -30.55
C LYS A 218 -3.67 11.69 -30.84
N VAL A 219 -4.79 11.61 -31.54
CA VAL A 219 -5.35 10.34 -32.03
C VAL A 219 -4.74 9.99 -33.39
N GLY A 220 -4.42 8.72 -33.62
CA GLY A 220 -3.82 8.24 -34.87
C GLY A 220 -2.34 8.62 -35.06
N SER A 221 -1.70 9.17 -34.03
CA SER A 221 -0.28 9.57 -34.02
C SER A 221 0.41 9.12 -32.74
N ASN A 222 1.74 9.18 -32.72
CA ASN A 222 2.51 8.91 -31.51
C ASN A 222 2.33 10.04 -30.50
N ASN A 223 2.10 9.65 -29.24
CA ASN A 223 2.06 10.53 -28.08
C ASN A 223 3.26 10.23 -27.18
N THR A 224 3.85 11.25 -26.60
CA THR A 224 4.93 11.12 -25.63
C THR A 224 4.47 11.67 -24.28
N LEU A 225 4.37 10.79 -23.29
CA LEU A 225 4.13 11.14 -21.90
C LEU A 225 5.47 11.15 -21.16
N LYS A 226 5.76 12.26 -20.48
CA LYS A 226 6.97 12.44 -19.68
C LYS A 226 6.58 12.84 -18.26
N ILE A 227 7.09 12.10 -17.28
CA ILE A 227 6.90 12.36 -15.86
C ILE A 227 8.27 12.51 -15.23
N GLN A 228 8.59 13.71 -14.76
CA GLN A 228 9.89 13.99 -14.13
C GLN A 228 9.70 14.04 -12.63
N ILE A 229 10.21 13.03 -11.93
CA ILE A 229 10.16 12.92 -10.48
C ILE A 229 11.40 13.58 -9.91
N ARG A 230 11.19 14.48 -8.95
CA ARG A 230 12.23 15.23 -8.27
C ARG A 230 12.77 14.46 -7.08
N SER A 231 14.07 14.61 -6.80
CA SER A 231 14.66 14.10 -5.55
C SER A 231 13.83 14.54 -4.33
N PRO A 232 13.33 13.59 -3.51
CA PRO A 232 12.55 13.92 -2.32
C PRO A 232 13.40 14.65 -1.28
N ILE A 233 14.70 14.37 -1.23
CA ILE A 233 15.62 14.97 -0.26
C ILE A 233 15.87 16.44 -0.60
N GLU A 234 16.20 16.73 -1.86
CA GLU A 234 16.40 18.10 -2.32
C GLU A 234 15.10 18.92 -2.22
N TYR A 235 13.96 18.31 -2.56
CA TYR A 235 12.66 18.97 -2.40
C TYR A 235 12.39 19.34 -0.94
N ALA A 236 12.53 18.37 -0.02
CA ALA A 236 12.27 18.57 1.40
C ALA A 236 13.19 19.64 2.01
N LEU A 237 14.48 19.63 1.66
CA LEU A 237 15.43 20.68 2.07
C LEU A 237 15.00 22.06 1.57
N GLN A 238 14.59 22.18 0.31
CA GLN A 238 14.15 23.47 -0.24
C GLN A 238 12.87 23.97 0.44
N GLN A 239 11.92 23.09 0.73
CA GLN A 239 10.73 23.47 1.49
C GLN A 239 11.10 23.94 2.90
N ALA A 240 12.03 23.26 3.57
CA ALA A 240 12.52 23.64 4.90
C ALA A 240 13.20 25.02 4.91
N VAL A 241 14.07 25.29 3.92
CA VAL A 241 14.75 26.60 3.78
C VAL A 241 13.77 27.74 3.48
N ASN A 242 12.73 27.46 2.71
CA ASN A 242 11.70 28.46 2.37
C ASN A 242 10.65 28.65 3.47
N TYR A 243 10.65 27.80 4.49
CA TYR A 243 9.67 27.89 5.56
C TYR A 243 10.01 29.04 6.54
N PRO A 244 9.02 29.82 7.00
CA PRO A 244 9.28 31.05 7.75
C PRO A 244 9.90 30.86 9.14
N TYR A 245 9.90 29.63 9.67
CA TYR A 245 10.49 29.32 10.97
C TYR A 245 11.00 27.88 11.02
N TYR A 246 11.74 27.54 12.07
CA TYR A 246 12.30 26.22 12.27
C TYR A 246 11.22 25.20 12.69
N VAL A 247 11.16 24.06 12.01
CA VAL A 247 10.28 22.92 12.36
C VAL A 247 11.14 21.71 12.74
N PRO A 248 11.20 21.32 14.03
CA PRO A 248 11.99 20.17 14.47
C PRO A 248 11.32 18.82 14.14
N PRO A 249 12.12 17.73 14.05
CA PRO A 249 13.58 17.73 14.03
C PRO A 249 14.13 18.10 12.65
N ASN A 250 15.33 18.68 12.58
CA ASN A 250 16.00 18.90 11.29
C ASN A 250 16.34 17.57 10.61
N CYS A 251 16.95 16.66 11.35
CA CYS A 251 17.41 15.37 10.87
C CYS A 251 17.10 14.30 11.92
N ILE A 252 16.98 13.06 11.45
CA ILE A 252 16.89 11.88 12.32
C ILE A 252 18.26 11.63 12.99
N ASP A 253 18.29 10.82 14.05
CA ASP A 253 19.53 10.44 14.74
C ASP A 253 20.61 9.96 13.76
N SER A 254 21.84 10.47 13.91
CA SER A 254 22.94 10.14 13.00
C SER A 254 23.29 8.65 12.97
N GLN A 255 22.92 7.88 14.00
CA GLN A 255 23.10 6.43 14.05
C GLN A 255 22.22 5.68 13.06
N THR A 256 21.10 6.26 12.59
CA THR A 256 20.23 5.62 11.59
C THR A 256 20.73 5.82 10.15
N HIS A 257 21.77 6.65 9.96
CA HIS A 257 22.27 7.03 8.64
C HIS A 257 21.15 7.54 7.72
N GLY A 258 20.22 8.31 8.31
CA GLY A 258 19.02 8.83 7.67
C GLY A 258 19.19 10.12 6.90
N GLU A 259 18.09 10.56 6.30
CA GLU A 259 17.98 11.86 5.64
C GLU A 259 17.19 12.86 6.49
N CYS A 260 17.26 14.13 6.11
CA CYS A 260 16.70 15.25 6.87
C CYS A 260 15.38 15.76 6.29
N HIS A 261 14.65 16.55 7.08
CA HIS A 261 13.50 17.35 6.64
C HIS A 261 12.28 16.55 6.14
N PHE A 262 12.12 15.28 6.54
CA PHE A 262 10.99 14.42 6.12
C PHE A 262 9.60 15.03 6.39
N GLN A 263 9.48 15.91 7.39
CA GLN A 263 8.25 16.63 7.72
C GLN A 263 7.78 17.62 6.64
N PHE A 264 8.67 18.01 5.72
CA PHE A 264 8.38 18.98 4.66
C PHE A 264 7.89 18.35 3.34
N ILE A 265 7.68 17.04 3.30
CA ILE A 265 7.20 16.32 2.12
C ILE A 265 6.08 15.34 2.51
N ARG A 266 5.02 15.27 1.68
CA ARG A 266 3.92 14.31 1.88
C ARG A 266 4.27 12.94 1.28
N LYS A 267 5.24 12.28 1.90
CA LYS A 267 5.77 10.95 1.58
C LYS A 267 5.81 10.09 2.84
N GLU A 268 5.93 8.77 2.69
CA GLU A 268 6.22 7.85 3.79
C GLU A 268 7.41 8.37 4.64
N ALA A 269 7.16 8.72 5.91
CA ALA A 269 8.15 9.40 6.74
C ALA A 269 9.36 8.50 7.04
N CYS A 270 9.12 7.22 7.35
CA CYS A 270 10.19 6.25 7.62
C CYS A 270 11.03 5.88 6.39
N SER A 271 10.65 6.32 5.18
CA SER A 271 11.49 6.18 3.99
C SER A 271 12.77 7.03 4.06
N PHE A 272 12.82 8.02 4.97
CA PHE A 272 14.01 8.82 5.30
C PHE A 272 14.86 8.17 6.42
N SER A 273 14.65 6.87 6.68
CA SER A 273 15.09 6.07 7.85
C SER A 273 14.15 6.14 9.03
N TRP A 274 14.32 5.18 9.94
CA TRP A 274 13.77 5.20 11.28
C TRP A 274 14.70 4.45 12.24
N GLY A 275 14.36 4.39 13.53
CA GLY A 275 15.10 3.58 14.51
C GLY A 275 15.15 2.06 14.21
N TRP A 276 14.49 1.61 13.14
CA TRP A 276 14.44 0.22 12.69
C TRP A 276 14.54 0.06 11.16
N GLY A 277 14.62 1.15 10.39
CA GLY A 277 14.44 1.12 8.93
C GLY A 277 15.48 1.95 8.17
N PRO A 278 15.86 1.53 6.96
CA PRO A 278 16.85 2.22 6.11
C PRO A 278 16.26 3.46 5.43
N ALA A 279 17.14 4.33 4.91
CA ALA A 279 16.76 5.55 4.18
C ALA A 279 16.85 5.36 2.66
N PHE A 280 15.92 4.61 2.07
CA PHE A 280 15.86 4.42 0.62
C PHE A 280 15.04 5.45 -0.13
N ALA A 281 14.20 6.25 0.55
CA ALA A 281 13.34 7.29 -0.01
C ALA A 281 12.96 7.08 -1.49
N PRO A 282 12.29 5.96 -1.84
CA PRO A 282 12.12 5.54 -3.23
C PRO A 282 11.33 6.57 -4.02
N MET A 283 11.52 6.55 -5.34
CA MET A 283 10.82 7.42 -6.29
C MET A 283 10.24 6.57 -7.40
N GLY A 284 9.04 6.88 -7.88
CA GLY A 284 8.46 6.15 -9.00
C GLY A 284 6.97 6.37 -9.18
N ILE A 285 6.42 5.70 -10.19
CA ILE A 285 4.98 5.60 -10.41
C ILE A 285 4.56 4.28 -9.76
N THR A 286 3.97 4.35 -8.56
CA THR A 286 3.75 3.17 -7.70
C THR A 286 2.34 2.58 -7.82
N GLY A 287 1.40 3.30 -8.44
CA GLY A 287 0.05 2.83 -8.76
C GLY A 287 -0.20 2.76 -10.26
N ASP A 288 -1.37 2.27 -10.67
CA ASP A 288 -1.73 2.20 -12.08
C ASP A 288 -1.77 3.60 -12.71
N ILE A 289 -1.44 3.64 -14.01
CA ILE A 289 -1.55 4.82 -14.85
C ILE A 289 -2.41 4.49 -16.06
N TYR A 290 -3.40 5.33 -16.36
CA TYR A 290 -4.30 5.10 -17.49
C TYR A 290 -4.90 6.39 -18.04
N LEU A 291 -5.27 6.34 -19.31
CA LEU A 291 -6.15 7.32 -19.93
C LEU A 291 -7.60 6.86 -19.75
N GLN A 292 -8.49 7.78 -19.39
CA GLN A 292 -9.92 7.53 -19.31
C GLN A 292 -10.63 8.51 -20.23
N ALA A 293 -11.49 8.01 -21.11
CA ALA A 293 -12.35 8.87 -21.91
C ALA A 293 -13.41 9.51 -21.00
N ILE A 294 -13.73 10.78 -21.25
CA ILE A 294 -14.85 11.47 -20.63
C ILE A 294 -15.92 11.52 -21.71
N ASP A 295 -16.84 10.57 -21.73
CA ASP A 295 -17.92 10.64 -22.72
C ASP A 295 -18.85 11.80 -22.38
N SER A 296 -19.10 12.65 -23.37
CA SER A 296 -20.09 13.74 -23.30
C SER A 296 -21.12 13.63 -24.42
N SER A 297 -21.04 12.60 -25.28
CA SER A 297 -21.80 12.56 -26.53
C SER A 297 -22.37 11.19 -26.95
N THR A 298 -22.13 10.09 -26.24
CA THR A 298 -22.89 8.86 -26.48
C THR A 298 -24.32 9.00 -25.97
N GLN A 299 -25.21 9.43 -26.87
CA GLN A 299 -26.67 9.36 -26.73
C GLN A 299 -27.23 7.92 -26.78
N ASP A 300 -26.52 6.95 -26.21
CA ASP A 300 -27.11 5.67 -25.78
C ASP A 300 -27.01 5.58 -24.27
N MET A 301 -27.70 6.51 -23.61
CA MET A 301 -27.68 6.75 -22.17
C MET A 301 -28.45 5.68 -21.37
N SER A 302 -28.61 4.47 -21.94
CA SER A 302 -29.23 3.31 -21.31
C SER A 302 -28.26 2.52 -20.41
N GLN A 303 -26.98 2.94 -20.34
CA GLN A 303 -25.91 2.26 -19.61
C GLN A 303 -24.89 3.21 -18.95
N THR A 304 -25.31 4.32 -18.33
CA THR A 304 -24.37 5.15 -17.54
C THR A 304 -23.73 4.29 -16.44
N ASP A 305 -22.40 4.08 -16.49
CA ASP A 305 -21.67 3.40 -15.43
C ASP A 305 -21.67 4.27 -14.16
N PHE A 306 -21.61 3.61 -13.00
CA PHE A 306 -21.60 4.25 -11.71
C PHE A 306 -20.65 3.55 -10.75
N HIS A 307 -20.04 4.31 -9.86
CA HIS A 307 -19.22 3.77 -8.78
C HIS A 307 -19.94 3.84 -7.45
N LEU A 308 -19.94 2.72 -6.73
CA LEU A 308 -20.37 2.65 -5.34
C LEU A 308 -19.21 3.11 -4.44
N CYS A 309 -19.42 4.23 -3.74
CA CYS A 309 -18.42 4.91 -2.92
C CYS A 309 -18.90 5.03 -1.46
N ASP A 310 -17.96 5.19 -0.53
CA ASP A 310 -18.19 5.58 0.87
C ASP A 310 -19.32 4.83 1.60
N VAL A 311 -19.35 3.50 1.45
CA VAL A 311 -20.35 2.65 2.12
C VAL A 311 -20.03 2.54 3.60
N ASN A 312 -20.91 3.09 4.43
CA ASN A 312 -20.79 3.15 5.88
C ASN A 312 -22.05 2.57 6.52
N VAL A 313 -21.88 1.88 7.66
CA VAL A 313 -22.99 1.33 8.43
C VAL A 313 -23.06 1.97 9.81
N LYS A 314 -24.28 2.30 10.26
CA LYS A 314 -24.51 2.85 11.60
C LYS A 314 -25.72 2.21 12.25
N LYS A 315 -25.62 1.93 13.55
CA LYS A 315 -26.76 1.46 14.34
C LYS A 315 -27.71 2.62 14.62
N VAL A 316 -29.01 2.38 14.47
CA VAL A 316 -30.07 3.33 14.85
C VAL A 316 -31.11 2.61 15.70
N SER A 317 -31.20 3.01 16.96
CA SER A 317 -32.26 2.61 17.88
C SER A 317 -33.39 3.63 17.83
N ASN A 318 -34.56 3.22 17.35
CA ASN A 318 -35.81 3.97 17.52
C ASN A 318 -36.67 3.21 18.55
N ASP A 319 -37.64 3.90 19.16
CA ASP A 319 -38.48 3.37 20.26
C ASP A 319 -39.19 2.04 19.96
N ASP A 320 -39.41 1.69 18.68
CA ASP A 320 -40.21 0.51 18.29
C ASP A 320 -39.39 -0.64 17.67
N GLU A 321 -38.25 -0.40 16.99
CA GLU A 321 -37.40 -1.47 16.41
C GLU A 321 -35.94 -1.05 16.21
N ASP A 322 -35.01 -1.89 16.68
CA ASP A 322 -33.57 -1.78 16.44
C ASP A 322 -33.27 -1.99 14.94
N SER A 323 -32.53 -1.07 14.33
CA SER A 323 -32.18 -1.13 12.90
C SER A 323 -30.76 -0.66 12.62
N TRP A 324 -30.32 -0.91 11.40
CA TRP A 324 -29.09 -0.38 10.85
C TRP A 324 -29.40 0.50 9.66
N ILE A 325 -28.57 1.51 9.47
CA ILE A 325 -28.54 2.32 8.28
C ILE A 325 -27.28 2.02 7.50
N ILE A 326 -27.41 1.85 6.20
CA ILE A 326 -26.30 1.88 5.24
C ILE A 326 -26.35 3.24 4.53
N ASP A 327 -25.36 4.07 4.81
CA ASP A 327 -25.11 5.31 4.07
C ASP A 327 -24.07 5.03 2.99
N PHE A 328 -24.29 5.47 1.77
CA PHE A 328 -23.36 5.28 0.66
C PHE A 328 -23.51 6.41 -0.36
N GLN A 329 -22.57 6.46 -1.29
CA GLN A 329 -22.60 7.42 -2.37
C GLN A 329 -22.52 6.72 -3.73
N LEU A 330 -23.26 7.21 -4.71
CA LEU A 330 -23.15 6.77 -6.10
C LEU A 330 -22.54 7.89 -6.94
N LYS A 331 -21.38 7.61 -7.55
CA LYS A 331 -20.72 8.49 -8.50
C LYS A 331 -21.04 8.01 -9.91
N PHE A 332 -21.92 8.70 -10.62
CA PHE A 332 -22.18 8.43 -12.03
C PHE A 332 -21.13 9.12 -12.90
N GLU A 333 -20.68 8.46 -13.97
CA GLU A 333 -19.73 9.04 -14.93
C GLU A 333 -20.36 10.22 -15.68
N GLU A 334 -21.66 10.16 -15.95
CA GLU A 334 -22.45 11.23 -16.55
C GLU A 334 -23.51 11.75 -15.58
N ASN A 335 -24.05 12.94 -15.83
CA ASN A 335 -25.20 13.44 -15.05
C ASN A 335 -26.40 12.53 -15.34
N PRO A 336 -26.86 11.70 -14.38
CA PRO A 336 -27.95 10.78 -14.64
C PRO A 336 -29.26 11.56 -14.90
N CYS A 337 -29.34 12.82 -14.46
CA CYS A 337 -30.55 13.65 -14.59
C CYS A 337 -30.78 14.31 -15.95
N SER A 338 -29.84 14.22 -16.90
CA SER A 338 -30.11 14.58 -18.30
C SER A 338 -30.98 13.54 -19.03
N VAL A 339 -31.00 12.31 -18.51
CA VAL A 339 -31.70 11.12 -19.05
C VAL A 339 -33.01 10.85 -18.30
N LEU A 340 -32.97 11.04 -16.98
CA LEU A 340 -33.90 10.38 -16.07
C LEU A 340 -35.31 10.97 -16.06
N ARG A 341 -36.28 10.09 -16.33
CA ARG A 341 -37.60 10.10 -15.69
C ARG A 341 -37.59 9.02 -14.61
N SER A 342 -37.03 9.30 -13.43
CA SER A 342 -37.04 8.42 -12.23
C SER A 342 -36.75 6.92 -12.49
N GLU A 343 -35.52 6.46 -12.22
CA GLU A 343 -35.19 5.02 -12.26
C GLU A 343 -35.17 4.41 -10.86
N ASP A 344 -35.54 3.13 -10.79
CA ASP A 344 -35.51 2.34 -9.58
C ASP A 344 -34.09 1.85 -9.31
N LEU A 345 -33.54 2.25 -8.16
CA LEU A 345 -32.36 1.66 -7.58
C LEU A 345 -32.78 0.50 -6.70
N TYR A 346 -32.17 -0.67 -6.90
CA TYR A 346 -32.43 -1.85 -6.08
C TYR A 346 -31.23 -2.14 -5.18
N PHE A 347 -31.51 -2.44 -3.92
CA PHE A 347 -30.52 -2.70 -2.89
C PHE A 347 -30.74 -4.08 -2.30
N ARG A 348 -29.68 -4.87 -2.15
CA ARG A 348 -29.75 -6.21 -1.54
C ARG A 348 -28.57 -6.44 -0.61
N LEU A 349 -28.82 -7.23 0.43
CA LEU A 349 -27.77 -7.87 1.21
C LEU A 349 -27.75 -9.34 0.83
N ILE A 350 -26.68 -9.77 0.14
CA ILE A 350 -26.56 -11.14 -0.34
C ILE A 350 -26.56 -12.12 0.85
N ASN A 351 -27.15 -13.29 0.63
CA ASN A 351 -27.39 -14.33 1.65
C ASN A 351 -28.34 -13.91 2.79
N THR A 352 -29.13 -12.85 2.57
CA THR A 352 -30.28 -12.50 3.39
C THR A 352 -31.54 -12.41 2.53
N SER A 353 -32.71 -12.39 3.15
CA SER A 353 -33.97 -12.06 2.46
C SER A 353 -34.26 -10.55 2.44
N TRP A 354 -33.32 -9.70 2.86
CA TRP A 354 -33.51 -8.25 2.84
C TRP A 354 -33.24 -7.66 1.45
N SER A 355 -34.17 -6.84 0.99
CA SER A 355 -34.02 -5.97 -0.16
C SER A 355 -34.77 -4.66 0.06
N SER A 356 -34.32 -3.60 -0.58
CA SER A 356 -35.01 -2.31 -0.61
C SER A 356 -34.90 -1.70 -2.00
N ASN A 357 -35.71 -0.71 -2.30
CA ASN A 357 -35.58 0.10 -3.50
C ASN A 357 -35.83 1.58 -3.19
N THR A 358 -35.35 2.45 -4.07
CA THR A 358 -35.67 3.87 -4.06
C THR A 358 -35.57 4.43 -5.47
N THR A 359 -36.16 5.59 -5.70
CA THR A 359 -36.05 6.27 -6.99
C THR A 359 -35.00 7.37 -6.92
N LEU A 360 -34.13 7.46 -7.92
CA LEU A 360 -33.22 8.60 -8.07
C LEU A 360 -34.03 9.85 -8.45
N SER A 361 -34.16 10.79 -7.49
CA SER A 361 -34.89 12.04 -7.67
C SER A 361 -33.97 13.12 -8.26
N CYS A 362 -34.21 13.44 -9.52
CA CYS A 362 -33.42 14.44 -10.24
C CYS A 362 -33.84 15.86 -9.91
N VAL A 363 -32.95 16.57 -9.22
CA VAL A 363 -33.08 18.01 -8.96
C VAL A 363 -32.18 18.75 -9.96
N ASN A 364 -32.60 19.93 -10.43
CA ASN A 364 -31.92 20.73 -11.47
C ASN A 364 -30.44 21.11 -11.15
N ASN A 365 -29.93 20.77 -9.96
CA ASN A 365 -28.54 20.96 -9.53
C ASN A 365 -27.92 19.61 -9.11
N TYR A 366 -27.65 18.72 -10.08
CA TYR A 366 -26.92 17.48 -9.83
C TYR A 366 -25.54 17.77 -9.22
N GLN A 367 -25.24 17.13 -8.10
CA GLN A 367 -23.91 17.11 -7.49
C GLN A 367 -23.45 15.65 -7.39
N SER A 368 -22.28 15.38 -7.95
CA SER A 368 -21.65 14.06 -7.89
C SER A 368 -20.53 14.08 -6.83
N PRO A 369 -20.41 13.05 -5.98
CA PRO A 369 -21.27 11.86 -5.92
C PRO A 369 -22.61 12.10 -5.17
N VAL A 370 -23.64 11.30 -5.46
CA VAL A 370 -24.99 11.43 -4.88
C VAL A 370 -25.12 10.56 -3.63
N PRO A 371 -25.50 11.12 -2.46
CA PRO A 371 -25.66 10.35 -1.23
C PRO A 371 -27.00 9.61 -1.17
N PHE A 372 -26.97 8.40 -0.62
CA PHE A 372 -28.11 7.54 -0.37
C PHE A 372 -28.06 6.93 1.03
N THR A 373 -29.23 6.64 1.56
CA THR A 373 -29.43 6.07 2.89
C THR A 373 -30.51 4.99 2.80
N VAL A 374 -30.19 3.77 3.24
CA VAL A 374 -31.16 2.65 3.31
C VAL A 374 -31.20 2.06 4.72
N ARG A 375 -32.40 1.69 5.19
CA ARG A 375 -32.62 1.09 6.51
C ARG A 375 -32.77 -0.42 6.40
N VAL A 376 -32.03 -1.15 7.22
CA VAL A 376 -32.06 -2.60 7.35
C VAL A 376 -32.52 -2.96 8.77
N PRO A 377 -33.66 -3.64 8.96
CA PRO A 377 -34.07 -4.13 10.28
C PRO A 377 -33.05 -5.11 10.87
N SER A 378 -32.79 -5.03 12.18
CA SER A 378 -31.70 -5.79 12.81
C SER A 378 -31.87 -7.31 12.75
N HIS A 379 -33.10 -7.82 12.58
CA HIS A 379 -33.34 -9.26 12.49
C HIS A 379 -32.79 -9.92 11.21
N TYR A 380 -32.42 -9.12 10.18
CA TYR A 380 -31.72 -9.61 8.99
C TYR A 380 -30.19 -9.68 9.17
N ILE A 381 -29.67 -9.13 10.26
CA ILE A 381 -28.24 -8.84 10.44
C ILE A 381 -27.67 -9.65 11.60
N ALA A 382 -26.58 -10.35 11.33
CA ALA A 382 -25.64 -10.81 12.34
C ALA A 382 -24.47 -9.81 12.41
N LEU A 383 -24.04 -9.48 13.63
CA LEU A 383 -23.01 -8.47 13.83
C LEU A 383 -21.61 -9.03 13.53
N TRP A 384 -20.75 -8.18 12.98
CA TRP A 384 -19.32 -8.43 12.87
C TRP A 384 -18.66 -8.27 14.24
N TYR A 385 -17.78 -9.20 14.59
CA TYR A 385 -16.95 -9.14 15.79
C TYR A 385 -15.48 -9.43 15.45
N PRO A 386 -14.53 -8.87 16.22
CA PRO A 386 -13.16 -9.36 16.21
C PRO A 386 -13.11 -10.84 16.56
N HIS A 387 -12.21 -11.59 15.91
CA HIS A 387 -12.19 -13.06 15.98
C HIS A 387 -12.00 -13.60 17.41
N THR A 388 -11.45 -12.79 18.32
CA THR A 388 -11.25 -13.19 19.73
C THR A 388 -12.52 -13.22 20.58
N ILE A 389 -13.61 -12.58 20.13
CA ILE A 389 -14.87 -12.48 20.89
C ILE A 389 -16.12 -12.87 20.09
N GLY A 390 -15.97 -13.17 18.80
CA GLY A 390 -17.08 -13.59 17.96
C GLY A 390 -16.62 -13.91 16.54
N GLN A 391 -17.56 -13.93 15.60
CA GLN A 391 -17.28 -14.22 14.20
C GLN A 391 -17.22 -12.91 13.39
N PRO A 392 -16.24 -12.74 12.48
CA PRO A 392 -16.16 -11.58 11.59
C PRO A 392 -17.13 -11.72 10.41
N ILE A 393 -18.44 -11.63 10.69
CA ILE A 393 -19.48 -11.81 9.67
C ILE A 393 -19.52 -10.58 8.75
N LEU A 394 -19.35 -10.81 7.45
CA LEU A 394 -19.43 -9.81 6.39
C LEU A 394 -20.59 -10.12 5.45
N TYR A 395 -21.15 -9.08 4.87
CA TYR A 395 -22.21 -9.14 3.86
C TYR A 395 -21.74 -8.47 2.58
N GLU A 396 -22.14 -9.04 1.44
CA GLU A 396 -22.04 -8.33 0.16
C GLU A 396 -23.25 -7.42 0.03
N PHE A 397 -23.02 -6.10 0.09
CA PHE A 397 -24.03 -5.10 -0.21
C PHE A 397 -24.04 -4.83 -1.71
N GLN A 398 -25.20 -5.05 -2.33
CA GLN A 398 -25.41 -4.95 -3.77
C GLN A 398 -26.25 -3.72 -4.07
N VAL A 399 -25.79 -2.90 -5.01
CA VAL A 399 -26.56 -1.83 -5.64
C VAL A 399 -26.74 -2.17 -7.13
N GLU A 400 -27.98 -2.26 -7.56
CA GLU A 400 -28.37 -2.50 -8.94
C GLU A 400 -29.04 -1.25 -9.52
N CYS A 401 -28.50 -0.78 -10.66
CA CYS A 401 -29.00 0.35 -11.43
C CYS A 401 -28.67 0.12 -12.91
N TYR A 402 -29.59 0.40 -13.83
CA TYR A 402 -29.39 0.20 -15.28
C TYR A 402 -28.89 -1.19 -15.69
N SER A 403 -29.38 -2.26 -15.04
CA SER A 403 -28.89 -3.64 -15.22
C SER A 403 -27.41 -3.85 -14.87
N GLN A 404 -26.77 -2.85 -14.25
CA GLN A 404 -25.43 -2.94 -13.71
C GLN A 404 -25.50 -3.19 -12.21
N ILE A 405 -24.59 -4.04 -11.74
CA ILE A 405 -24.49 -4.43 -10.35
C ILE A 405 -23.12 -3.99 -9.84
N LYS A 406 -23.10 -3.19 -8.77
CA LYS A 406 -21.89 -2.89 -8.02
C LYS A 406 -22.03 -3.43 -6.60
N THR A 407 -20.95 -4.00 -6.08
CA THR A 407 -20.95 -4.66 -4.77
C THR A 407 -19.87 -4.09 -3.86
N LYS A 408 -20.11 -4.16 -2.55
CA LYS A 408 -19.14 -3.83 -1.50
C LYS A 408 -19.32 -4.76 -0.31
N GLN A 409 -18.24 -5.36 0.16
CA GLN A 409 -18.24 -6.09 1.44
C GLN A 409 -18.39 -5.10 2.61
N ILE A 410 -19.31 -5.39 3.52
CA ILE A 410 -19.58 -4.59 4.73
C ILE A 410 -19.76 -5.49 5.96
N GLY A 411 -19.37 -4.99 7.14
CA GLY A 411 -19.61 -5.63 8.43
C GLY A 411 -20.40 -4.73 9.36
N PHE A 412 -21.53 -5.21 9.90
CA PHE A 412 -22.37 -4.44 10.82
C PHE A 412 -21.82 -4.52 12.24
N ARG A 413 -21.30 -3.40 12.77
CA ARG A 413 -20.76 -3.32 14.12
C ARG A 413 -20.82 -1.91 14.70
N THR A 414 -20.88 -1.78 16.02
CA THR A 414 -20.58 -0.54 16.72
C THR A 414 -19.18 -0.64 17.34
N ILE A 415 -18.45 0.47 17.35
CA ILE A 415 -17.21 0.61 18.11
C ILE A 415 -17.29 1.92 18.88
N GLU A 416 -16.95 1.88 20.16
CA GLU A 416 -17.00 3.04 21.04
C GLU A 416 -15.68 3.12 21.81
N LEU A 417 -15.05 4.29 21.80
CA LEU A 417 -13.97 4.62 22.72
C LEU A 417 -14.59 5.18 24.00
N ILE A 418 -14.39 4.49 25.10
CA ILE A 418 -14.92 4.86 26.40
C ILE A 418 -13.86 5.62 27.18
N GLN A 419 -14.26 6.79 27.69
CA GLN A 419 -13.43 7.70 28.49
C GLN A 419 -14.16 8.20 29.74
N ASP A 420 -14.88 7.31 30.41
CA ASP A 420 -15.60 7.60 31.65
C ASP A 420 -14.62 8.06 32.75
N PRO A 421 -14.96 9.06 33.58
CA PRO A 421 -14.16 9.46 34.72
C PRO A 421 -13.94 8.31 35.72
N TYR A 422 -12.71 8.17 36.24
CA TYR A 422 -12.46 7.16 37.28
C TYR A 422 -13.21 7.43 38.58
N THR A 423 -13.60 8.68 38.84
CA THR A 423 -14.38 9.06 40.03
C THR A 423 -15.71 8.32 40.17
N ASP A 424 -16.25 7.80 39.05
CA ASP A 424 -17.48 7.00 39.05
C ASP A 424 -17.24 5.56 39.59
N LEU A 425 -15.98 5.12 39.64
CA LEU A 425 -15.54 3.81 40.13
C LEU A 425 -14.81 3.91 41.48
N ASP A 426 -13.96 4.93 41.64
CA ASP A 426 -13.18 5.23 42.83
C ASP A 426 -13.03 6.76 42.99
N PRO A 427 -13.67 7.36 44.00
CA PRO A 427 -13.62 8.81 44.25
C PRO A 427 -12.21 9.38 44.46
N ASP A 428 -11.23 8.54 44.81
CA ASP A 428 -9.86 8.96 45.08
C ASP A 428 -8.96 8.97 43.80
N LEU A 429 -9.48 8.48 42.66
CA LEU A 429 -8.76 8.44 41.39
C LEU A 429 -9.17 9.58 40.44
N ASN A 430 -8.19 10.40 40.04
CA ASN A 430 -8.36 11.41 39.00
C ASN A 430 -7.98 10.87 37.62
N GLY A 431 -8.77 11.24 36.60
CA GLY A 431 -8.51 10.89 35.20
C GLY A 431 -9.71 10.22 34.55
N THR A 432 -9.52 9.74 33.32
CA THR A 432 -10.53 9.02 32.55
C THR A 432 -10.03 7.64 32.16
N SER A 433 -10.96 6.72 31.97
CA SER A 433 -10.69 5.45 31.31
C SER A 433 -10.30 5.64 29.84
N PHE A 434 -9.75 4.59 29.24
CA PHE A 434 -9.45 4.56 27.80
C PHE A 434 -9.51 3.12 27.33
N TYR A 435 -10.69 2.68 26.87
CA TYR A 435 -10.88 1.32 26.38
C TYR A 435 -11.96 1.28 25.31
N PHE A 436 -12.04 0.16 24.58
CA PHE A 436 -13.00 -0.02 23.50
C PHE A 436 -14.15 -0.92 23.93
N LYS A 437 -15.36 -0.57 23.49
CA LYS A 437 -16.50 -1.48 23.41
C LYS A 437 -16.80 -1.79 21.95
N VAL A 438 -17.03 -3.06 21.65
CA VAL A 438 -17.53 -3.52 20.34
C VAL A 438 -18.88 -4.17 20.56
N ASN A 439 -19.93 -3.66 19.91
CA ASN A 439 -21.30 -4.16 20.08
C ASN A 439 -21.72 -4.25 21.56
N ASN A 440 -21.45 -3.19 22.34
CA ASN A 440 -21.65 -3.09 23.79
C ASN A 440 -20.80 -4.05 24.67
N GLN A 441 -19.90 -4.83 24.09
CA GLN A 441 -18.99 -5.70 24.85
C GLN A 441 -17.63 -5.03 25.04
N THR A 442 -17.18 -4.90 26.28
CA THR A 442 -15.82 -4.43 26.60
C THR A 442 -14.78 -5.37 26.02
N LEU A 443 -13.81 -4.83 25.30
CA LEU A 443 -12.76 -5.61 24.65
C LEU A 443 -11.38 -5.15 25.12
N PHE A 444 -10.60 -6.10 25.65
CA PHE A 444 -9.18 -5.88 25.90
C PHE A 444 -8.41 -5.98 24.57
N ILE A 445 -7.72 -4.90 24.21
CA ILE A 445 -6.93 -4.85 22.99
C ILE A 445 -5.64 -5.65 23.17
N LYS A 446 -5.44 -6.65 22.31
CA LYS A 446 -4.21 -7.44 22.19
C LYS A 446 -3.67 -7.23 20.79
N GLY A 447 -2.50 -6.62 20.67
CA GLY A 447 -2.03 -6.21 19.36
C GLY A 447 -0.59 -5.77 19.30
N SER A 448 -0.24 -5.27 18.13
CA SER A 448 1.06 -4.70 17.79
C SER A 448 0.87 -3.51 16.84
N ASN A 449 1.97 -2.84 16.53
CA ASN A 449 2.01 -1.80 15.52
C ASN A 449 2.42 -2.43 14.19
N TRP A 450 1.67 -2.10 13.14
CA TRP A 450 2.00 -2.40 11.75
C TRP A 450 2.84 -1.26 11.18
N ILE A 451 3.98 -1.64 10.61
CA ILE A 451 4.87 -0.77 9.85
C ILE A 451 4.91 -1.26 8.40
N PRO A 452 5.35 -0.43 7.43
CA PRO A 452 5.55 -0.85 6.06
C PRO A 452 6.37 -2.14 5.98
N ALA A 453 5.83 -3.14 5.28
CA ALA A 453 6.41 -4.48 5.28
C ALA A 453 7.68 -4.60 4.41
N ASP A 454 7.95 -3.60 3.56
CA ASP A 454 9.16 -3.43 2.75
C ASP A 454 9.32 -1.93 2.45
N SER A 455 10.54 -1.45 2.18
CA SER A 455 10.83 -0.09 1.70
C SER A 455 10.30 0.14 0.27
N PHE A 456 10.04 -0.93 -0.49
CA PHE A 456 9.54 -0.90 -1.86
C PHE A 456 8.18 -1.60 -1.94
N GLN A 457 7.09 -0.83 -1.92
CA GLN A 457 5.71 -1.34 -1.80
C GLN A 457 5.29 -2.30 -2.94
N GLU A 458 5.92 -2.20 -4.10
CA GLU A 458 5.72 -3.09 -5.24
C GLU A 458 6.20 -4.52 -4.99
N ARG A 459 7.08 -4.74 -4.00
CA ARG A 459 7.52 -6.10 -3.58
C ARG A 459 6.48 -6.81 -2.71
N ILE A 460 5.55 -6.05 -2.14
CA ILE A 460 4.51 -6.58 -1.26
C ILE A 460 3.37 -7.16 -2.10
N THR A 461 3.37 -8.49 -2.24
CA THR A 461 2.30 -9.24 -2.90
C THR A 461 1.13 -9.51 -1.96
N GLN A 462 -0.02 -9.88 -2.52
CA GLN A 462 -1.18 -10.26 -1.74
C GLN A 462 -0.87 -11.49 -0.87
N GLU A 463 -0.16 -12.48 -1.39
CA GLU A 463 0.20 -13.69 -0.66
C GLU A 463 1.08 -13.36 0.55
N TYR A 464 2.00 -12.41 0.40
CA TYR A 464 2.85 -11.97 1.51
C TYR A 464 2.02 -11.26 2.60
N LEU A 465 1.11 -10.36 2.22
CA LEU A 465 0.17 -9.74 3.17
C LEU A 465 -0.71 -10.77 3.89
N GLU A 466 -1.22 -11.76 3.15
CA GLU A 466 -2.02 -12.84 3.73
C GLU A 466 -1.25 -13.62 4.79
N VAL A 467 0.01 -13.97 4.53
CA VAL A 467 0.86 -14.67 5.50
C VAL A 467 1.04 -13.84 6.77
N LEU A 468 1.32 -12.54 6.64
CA LEU A 468 1.53 -11.65 7.79
C LEU A 468 0.26 -11.47 8.62
N LEU A 469 -0.89 -11.22 8.00
CA LEU A 469 -2.15 -11.01 8.71
C LEU A 469 -2.70 -12.31 9.31
N LYS A 470 -2.57 -13.46 8.62
CA LYS A 470 -2.91 -14.77 9.20
C LYS A 470 -2.03 -15.07 10.42
N SER A 471 -0.73 -14.76 10.36
CA SER A 471 0.17 -14.91 11.50
C SER A 471 -0.27 -14.04 12.70
N ALA A 472 -0.75 -12.82 12.45
CA ALA A 472 -1.31 -11.97 13.51
C ALA A 472 -2.57 -12.58 14.13
N ALA A 473 -3.51 -13.06 13.32
CA ALA A 473 -4.71 -13.74 13.80
C ALA A 473 -4.38 -15.00 14.62
N GLU A 474 -3.46 -15.84 14.15
CA GLU A 474 -2.99 -17.04 14.87
C GLU A 474 -2.29 -16.70 16.20
N ALA A 475 -1.64 -15.54 16.27
CA ALA A 475 -1.08 -14.99 17.50
C ALA A 475 -2.16 -14.39 18.46
N ASN A 476 -3.45 -14.52 18.13
CA ASN A 476 -4.59 -13.96 18.87
C ASN A 476 -4.58 -12.43 18.98
N ILE A 477 -4.00 -11.74 17.98
CA ILE A 477 -4.01 -10.27 17.86
C ILE A 477 -5.38 -9.81 17.36
N ASN A 478 -6.12 -9.06 18.16
CA ASN A 478 -7.44 -8.54 17.77
C ASN A 478 -7.40 -7.09 17.23
N MET A 479 -6.26 -6.40 17.32
CA MET A 479 -6.08 -5.08 16.73
C MET A 479 -4.65 -4.87 16.24
N LEU A 480 -4.49 -4.28 15.07
CA LEU A 480 -3.22 -3.73 14.58
C LEU A 480 -3.32 -2.21 14.48
N ARG A 481 -2.28 -1.50 14.93
CA ARG A 481 -2.16 -0.07 14.68
C ARG A 481 -1.33 0.17 13.43
N VAL A 482 -1.96 0.66 12.36
CA VAL A 482 -1.23 1.14 11.17
C VAL A 482 -0.58 2.47 11.55
N TRP A 483 0.74 2.42 11.77
CA TRP A 483 1.51 3.50 12.36
C TRP A 483 1.72 4.68 11.38
N GLY A 484 1.54 5.91 11.87
CA GLY A 484 1.51 7.13 11.06
C GLY A 484 2.81 7.57 10.37
N GLY A 485 3.95 6.91 10.60
CA GLY A 485 5.16 7.19 9.81
C GLY A 485 5.34 6.29 8.59
N GLY A 486 4.40 5.37 8.37
CA GLY A 486 4.35 4.51 7.18
C GLY A 486 3.48 5.10 6.06
N LEU A 487 2.56 4.29 5.56
CA LEU A 487 1.61 4.62 4.49
C LEU A 487 0.18 4.20 4.85
N TYR A 488 -0.80 4.77 4.13
CA TYR A 488 -2.14 4.17 4.08
C TYR A 488 -2.04 2.88 3.31
N GLU A 489 -2.38 1.76 3.95
CA GLU A 489 -2.16 0.43 3.40
C GLU A 489 -2.99 0.15 2.15
N LYS A 490 -2.63 -0.91 1.42
CA LYS A 490 -3.36 -1.31 0.23
C LYS A 490 -4.77 -1.78 0.59
N LYS A 491 -5.71 -1.71 -0.36
CA LYS A 491 -7.10 -2.16 -0.17
C LYS A 491 -7.17 -3.60 0.37
N GLU A 492 -6.31 -4.47 -0.14
CA GLU A 492 -6.21 -5.88 0.21
C GLU A 492 -5.86 -6.08 1.70
N PHE A 493 -5.05 -5.20 2.30
CA PHE A 493 -4.72 -5.27 3.73
C PHE A 493 -5.98 -5.11 4.59
N TYR A 494 -6.80 -4.10 4.29
CA TYR A 494 -8.04 -3.84 5.04
C TYR A 494 -9.07 -4.94 4.79
N GLU A 495 -9.20 -5.42 3.55
CA GLU A 495 -10.13 -6.52 3.22
C GLU A 495 -9.74 -7.82 3.92
N LEU A 496 -8.45 -8.13 4.04
CA LEU A 496 -7.96 -9.27 4.81
C LEU A 496 -8.17 -9.07 6.32
N ALA A 497 -7.94 -7.88 6.85
CA ALA A 497 -8.19 -7.57 8.26
C ALA A 497 -9.69 -7.73 8.62
N ASP A 498 -10.59 -7.25 7.76
CA ASP A 498 -12.04 -7.41 7.89
C ASP A 498 -12.44 -8.89 7.93
N GLN A 499 -11.89 -9.70 7.02
CA GLN A 499 -12.16 -11.14 6.93
C GLN A 499 -11.60 -11.92 8.13
N LEU A 500 -10.40 -11.56 8.60
CA LEU A 500 -9.73 -12.21 9.72
C LEU A 500 -10.23 -11.73 11.09
N GLY A 501 -11.11 -10.74 11.12
CA GLY A 501 -11.60 -10.18 12.38
C GLY A 501 -10.51 -9.46 13.17
N ILE A 502 -9.62 -8.73 12.49
CA ILE A 502 -8.57 -7.91 13.08
C ILE A 502 -9.00 -6.45 12.96
N MET A 503 -9.17 -5.75 14.08
CA MET A 503 -9.48 -4.32 14.05
C MET A 503 -8.25 -3.51 13.64
N ILE A 504 -8.47 -2.37 13.00
CA ILE A 504 -7.41 -1.44 12.62
C ILE A 504 -7.54 -0.14 13.41
N TRP A 505 -6.49 0.20 14.17
CA TRP A 505 -6.27 1.58 14.63
C TRP A 505 -5.48 2.29 13.52
N GLN A 506 -6.15 3.19 12.80
CA GLN A 506 -5.55 3.92 11.69
C GLN A 506 -5.04 5.29 12.14
N ASP A 507 -3.73 5.50 12.09
CA ASP A 507 -3.18 6.85 12.17
C ASP A 507 -3.33 7.57 10.81
N PHE A 508 -3.38 8.90 10.82
CA PHE A 508 -3.02 9.67 9.63
C PHE A 508 -1.50 9.65 9.46
N MET A 509 -1.00 9.83 8.22
CA MET A 509 0.44 9.72 7.92
C MET A 509 1.23 10.97 8.37
N PHE A 510 1.33 11.13 9.69
CA PHE A 510 2.15 12.08 10.43
C PHE A 510 2.69 11.36 11.68
N SER A 511 4.00 11.44 11.95
CA SER A 511 4.61 10.80 13.11
C SER A 511 5.87 11.52 13.57
N ASP A 512 6.01 11.66 14.89
CA ASP A 512 7.13 12.29 15.64
C ASP A 512 7.57 13.70 15.18
N SER A 513 6.87 14.31 14.23
CA SER A 513 7.00 15.69 13.76
C SER A 513 5.71 16.08 13.01
N LEU A 514 5.27 17.33 13.16
CA LEU A 514 4.05 17.88 12.55
C LEU A 514 4.32 19.26 11.93
#